data_AF-A0A372RQ03-F1
#
_entry.id   AF-A0A372RQ03-F1
#
_cell.length_a   1.000
_cell.length_b   1.000
_cell.length_c   1.000
_cell.angle_alpha   90.00
_cell.angle_beta   90.00
_cell.angle_gamma   90.00
#
_symmetry.space_group_name_H-M   'P 1'
#
loop_
_entity.id
_entity.type
_entity.pdbx_description
1 polymer ?
#
loop_
_entity_poly.entity_id
_entity_poly.type
_entity_poly.pdbx_seq_one_letter_code
_entity_poly.pdbx_strand_id
1 'polypeptide(L)' 'MFHTGTANPRQKLNAQQMHKELLKRAELEEIEENDIPKVTTITNWISTFSCKWKEAMALRSLEENMDSKNS' A
#
# COMPACT_ATOMS: atom_id res chain seq x y z
N MET A 1 -3.50 11.48 13.62
CA MET A 1 -2.40 10.86 12.85
C MET A 1 -2.66 9.37 12.76
N PHE A 2 -2.66 8.78 11.57
CA PHE A 2 -2.97 7.35 11.43
C PHE A 2 -1.76 6.49 11.82
N HIS A 3 -1.91 5.74 12.91
CA HIS A 3 -1.09 4.56 13.22
C HIS A 3 -1.69 3.34 12.50
N THR A 4 -1.71 3.35 11.16
CA THR A 4 -1.94 2.12 10.39
C THR A 4 -0.66 1.29 10.45
N GLY A 5 -0.77 -0.03 10.64
CA GLY A 5 0.30 -1.00 10.97
C GLY A 5 1.49 -1.15 10.00
N THR A 6 1.86 -0.11 9.27
CA THR A 6 3.11 0.08 8.54
C THR A 6 3.79 1.41 8.94
N ALA A 7 3.61 1.84 10.19
CA ALA A 7 4.14 3.11 10.71
C ALA A 7 5.68 3.21 10.66
N ASN A 8 6.38 2.09 10.43
CA ASN A 8 7.82 2.07 10.23
C ASN A 8 8.15 1.94 8.74
N PRO A 9 8.74 2.97 8.09
CA PRO A 9 9.22 2.89 6.71
C PRO A 9 10.20 1.73 6.48
N ARG A 10 10.87 1.24 7.54
CA ARG A 10 11.80 0.10 7.49
C ARG A 10 11.08 -1.25 7.33
N GLN A 11 9.77 -1.30 7.61
CA GLN A 11 8.93 -2.49 7.39
C GLN A 11 8.24 -2.45 6.02
N LYS A 12 8.45 -1.41 5.21
CA LYS A 12 7.91 -1.33 3.86
C LYS A 12 8.61 -2.35 2.96
N LEU A 13 7.85 -3.31 2.46
CA LEU A 13 8.32 -4.26 1.47
C LEU A 13 8.18 -3.68 0.07
N ASN A 14 9.20 -3.84 -0.77
CA ASN A 14 9.09 -3.65 -2.20
C ASN A 14 8.40 -4.86 -2.86
N ALA A 15 8.03 -4.74 -4.13
CA ALA A 15 7.29 -5.80 -4.83
C ALA A 15 8.02 -7.16 -4.85
N GLN A 16 9.36 -7.16 -4.97
CA GLN A 16 10.14 -8.40 -4.92
C GLN A 16 10.18 -9.00 -3.52
N GLN A 17 10.29 -8.17 -2.48
CA GLN A 17 10.26 -8.62 -1.09
C GLN A 17 8.88 -9.17 -0.71
N MET A 18 7.79 -8.52 -1.14
CA MET A 18 6.43 -9.02 -0.96
C MET A 18 6.24 -10.37 -1.66
N HIS A 19 6.69 -10.51 -2.90
CA HIS A 19 6.61 -11.78 -3.62
C HIS A 19 7.36 -12.91 -2.89
N LYS A 20 8.57 -12.64 -2.38
CA LYS A 20 9.33 -13.62 -1.58
C LYS A 20 8.62 -13.99 -0.28
N GLU A 21 8.00 -13.02 0.37
CA GLU A 21 7.22 -13.27 1.58
C GLU A 21 5.99 -14.15 1.28
N LEU A 22 5.30 -13.90 0.18
CA LEU A 22 4.17 -14.74 -0.26
C LEU A 22 4.61 -16.17 -0.57
N LEU A 23 5.76 -16.35 -1.24
CA LEU A 23 6.32 -17.69 -1.47
C LEU A 23 6.56 -18.45 -0.16
N LYS A 24 7.16 -17.80 0.84
CA LYS A 24 7.36 -18.43 2.16
C LYS A 24 6.05 -18.84 2.83
N ARG A 25 4.98 -18.06 2.64
CA ARG A 25 3.66 -18.40 3.19
C ARG A 25 3.02 -19.58 2.46
N ALA A 26 3.24 -19.71 1.15
CA ALA A 26 2.84 -20.90 0.42
C ALA A 26 3.64 -22.15 0.84
N GLU A 27 4.95 -22.01 1.12
CA GLU A 27 5.76 -23.09 1.70
C GLU A 27 5.23 -23.56 3.07
N LEU A 28 4.59 -22.65 3.82
CA LEU A 28 3.94 -22.94 5.11
C LEU A 28 2.48 -23.38 4.95
N GLU A 29 2.00 -23.59 3.72
CA GLU A 29 0.60 -23.95 3.40
C GLU A 29 -0.44 -22.93 3.91
N GLU A 30 -0.03 -21.68 4.20
CA GLU A 30 -0.94 -20.62 4.61
C GLU A 30 -1.75 -20.05 3.44
N ILE A 31 -1.20 -20.15 2.23
CA ILE A 31 -1.82 -19.72 0.96
C ILE A 31 -1.47 -20.72 -0.14
N GLU A 32 -2.30 -20.80 -1.18
CA GLU A 32 -1.98 -21.61 -2.35
C GLU A 32 -0.91 -20.93 -3.21
N GLU A 33 0.05 -21.70 -3.74
CA GLU A 33 1.07 -21.17 -4.64
C GLU A 33 0.46 -20.54 -5.91
N ASN A 34 -0.65 -21.10 -6.39
CA ASN A 34 -1.40 -20.60 -7.55
C ASN A 34 -2.00 -19.21 -7.30
N ASP A 35 -2.22 -18.83 -6.05
CA ASP A 35 -2.74 -17.52 -5.67
C ASP A 35 -1.64 -16.45 -5.60
N ILE A 36 -0.36 -16.82 -5.74
CA ILE A 36 0.74 -15.86 -5.69
C ILE A 36 0.78 -15.04 -6.98
N PRO A 37 0.53 -13.72 -6.92
CA PRO A 37 0.57 -12.87 -8.10
C PRO A 37 2.01 -12.59 -8.53
N LYS A 38 2.21 -12.43 -9.83
CA LYS A 38 3.52 -12.01 -10.40
C LYS A 38 3.98 -10.68 -9.79
N VAL A 39 5.30 -10.50 -9.69
CA VAL A 39 5.92 -9.25 -9.21
C VAL A 39 5.39 -8.00 -9.94
N THR A 40 5.08 -8.08 -11.23
CA THR A 40 4.48 -6.97 -12.01
C THR A 40 3.08 -6.60 -11.52
N THR A 41 2.29 -7.59 -11.13
CA THR A 41 0.94 -7.38 -10.56
C THR A 41 1.03 -6.73 -9.19
N ILE A 42 1.95 -7.20 -8.34
CA ILE A 42 2.22 -6.60 -7.03
C ILE A 42 2.69 -5.14 -7.21
N THR A 43 3.59 -4.88 -8.15
CA THR A 43 4.06 -3.52 -8.47
C THR A 43 2.90 -2.62 -8.89
N ASN A 44 2.00 -3.12 -9.74
CA ASN A 44 0.82 -2.38 -10.18
C ASN A 44 -0.10 -2.06 -8.99
N TRP A 45 -0.38 -3.02 -8.11
CA TRP A 45 -1.20 -2.78 -6.93
C TRP A 45 -0.59 -1.73 -5.99
N ILE A 46 0.72 -1.82 -5.70
CA ILE A 46 1.42 -0.81 -4.88
C ILE A 46 1.30 0.58 -5.52
N SER A 47 1.47 0.66 -6.84
CA SER A 47 1.42 1.92 -7.59
C SER A 47 0.02 2.51 -7.61
N THR A 48 -1.00 1.70 -7.91
CA THR A 48 -2.40 2.11 -7.92
C THR A 48 -2.85 2.58 -6.53
N PHE A 49 -2.51 1.82 -5.48
CA PHE A 49 -2.82 2.22 -4.11
C PHE A 49 -2.15 3.56 -3.76
N SER A 50 -0.85 3.69 -4.06
CA SER A 50 -0.09 4.92 -3.78
C SER A 50 -0.68 6.14 -4.51
N CYS A 51 -1.16 5.95 -5.75
CA CYS A 51 -1.79 7.01 -6.52
C CYS A 51 -3.10 7.47 -5.88
N LYS A 52 -4.01 6.52 -5.60
CA LYS A 52 -5.31 6.80 -4.96
C LYS A 52 -5.15 7.46 -3.59
N TRP A 53 -4.14 7.03 -2.82
CA TRP A 53 -3.83 7.64 -1.54
C TRP A 53 -3.39 9.10 -1.70
N LYS A 54 -2.47 9.39 -2.63
CA LYS A 54 -2.01 10.76 -2.90
C LYS A 54 -3.16 11.66 -3.33
N GLU A 55 -4.05 11.15 -4.19
CA GLU A 55 -5.24 11.87 -4.64
C GLU A 55 -6.17 12.20 -3.46
N ALA A 56 -6.49 11.22 -2.61
CA ALA A 56 -7.32 11.44 -1.42
C ALA A 56 -6.70 12.46 -0.44
N MET A 57 -5.38 12.43 -0.24
CA MET A 57 -4.69 13.41 0.60
C MET A 57 -4.69 14.81 -0.01
N ALA A 58 -4.55 14.93 -1.33
CA ALA A 58 -4.64 16.21 -2.03
C ALA A 58 -6.05 16.81 -1.91
N LEU A 59 -7.10 16.00 -2.10
CA LEU A 59 -8.49 16.44 -1.94
C LEU A 59 -8.77 16.93 -0.51
N ARG A 60 -8.36 16.16 0.51
CA ARG A 60 -8.53 16.57 1.91
C ARG A 60 -7.79 17.87 2.22
N SER A 61 -6.58 18.04 1.70
CA SER A 61 -5.82 19.28 1.89
C SER A 61 -6.50 20.48 1.21
N LEU A 62 -7.17 20.29 0.07
CA LEU A 62 -7.93 21.38 -0.56
C LEU A 62 -9.15 21.77 0.28
N GLU A 63 -9.89 20.79 0.81
CA GLU A 63 -11.06 21.02 1.69
C GLU A 63 -10.66 21.80 2.96
N GLU A 64 -9.61 21.36 3.65
CA GLU A 64 -9.05 22.04 4.84
C GLU A 64 -8.63 23.51 4.54
N ASN A 65 -8.13 23.78 3.33
CA ASN A 65 -7.72 25.11 2.90
C ASN A 65 -8.89 26.03 2.48
N MET A 66 -10.05 25.46 2.12
CA MET A 66 -11.26 26.24 1.80
C MET A 66 -12.03 26.62 3.06
N ASP A 67 -12.10 25.71 4.04
CA ASP A 67 -12.77 25.97 5.33
C ASP A 67 -12.03 27.02 6.17
N SER A 68 -10.69 27.05 6.09
CA SER A 68 -9.86 28.04 6.80
C SER A 68 -9.88 29.45 6.19
N LYS A 69 -10.36 29.62 4.96
CA LYS A 69 -10.52 30.94 4.31
C LYS A 69 -11.90 31.56 4.50
N ASN A 70 -12.88 30.76 4.88
CA ASN A 70 -14.27 31.19 5.09
C ASN A 70 -14.64 31.35 6.59
N SER A 71 -13.68 31.22 7.51
CA SER A 71 -13.85 31.38 8.95
C SER A 71 -13.12 32.59 9.52
#